data_AF-A0A7R9JJT3-F1
#
_entry.id   AF-A0A7R9JJT3-F1
#
_cell.length_a   1.000
_cell.length_b   1.000
_cell.length_c   1.000
_cell.angle_alpha   90.00
_cell.angle_beta   90.00
_cell.angle_gamma   90.00
#
_symmetry.space_group_name_H-M   'P 1'
#
loop_
_entity.id
_entity.type
_entity.pdbx_description
1 polymer ?
#
loop_
_entity_poly.entity_id
_entity_poly.type
_entity_poly.pdbx_seq_one_letter_code
_entity_poly.pdbx_strand_id
1 'polypeptide(L)'
;MRILLTQKLLGQLGVHELLPRRKATAEFAEKYCTEGIKSQNMCLTAYNLIYGENESELNKTALPSFVSHLFSGASRKTLAHYGQIARSGEWGTL
;
A
#
# COMPACT_ATOMS: atom_id res chain seq x y z
N MET A 1 -3.59 22.19 -7.75
CA MET A 1 -4.95 21.95 -8.30
C MET A 1 -5.31 20.46 -8.47
N ARG A 2 -4.54 19.62 -9.19
CA ARG A 2 -4.90 18.20 -9.41
C ARG A 2 -5.08 17.34 -8.14
N ILE A 3 -4.19 17.44 -7.15
CA ILE A 3 -4.25 16.66 -5.89
C ILE A 3 -5.52 16.96 -5.06
N LEU A 4 -6.00 18.20 -5.09
CA LEU A 4 -7.21 18.60 -4.39
C LEU A 4 -8.47 18.03 -5.06
N LEU A 5 -8.44 17.86 -6.39
CA LEU A 5 -9.54 17.27 -7.16
C LEU A 5 -9.70 15.78 -6.81
N THR A 6 -8.60 15.03 -6.75
CA THR A 6 -8.61 13.61 -6.36
C THR A 6 -9.07 13.42 -4.92
N GLN A 7 -8.66 14.29 -3.99
CA GLN A 7 -9.17 14.24 -2.61
C GLN A 7 -10.68 14.46 -2.52
N LYS A 8 -11.22 15.42 -3.29
CA LYS A 8 -12.66 15.67 -3.35
C LYS A 8 -13.42 14.48 -3.91
N LEU A 9 -12.94 13.91 -5.02
CA LEU A 9 -13.56 12.73 -5.65
C LEU A 9 -13.57 11.53 -4.71
N LEU A 10 -12.45 11.21 -4.07
CA LEU A 10 -12.38 10.13 -3.07
C LEU A 10 -13.33 10.38 -1.89
N GLY A 11 -13.46 11.64 -1.46
CA GLY A 11 -14.44 12.02 -0.44
C GLY A 11 -15.89 11.80 -0.86
N GLN A 12 -16.25 12.12 -2.11
CA GLN A 12 -17.60 11.88 -2.64
C GLN A 12 -17.93 10.40 -2.77
N LEU A 13 -16.93 9.56 -3.03
CA LEU A 13 -17.05 8.10 -3.07
C LEU A 13 -17.06 7.46 -1.66
N GLY A 14 -17.05 8.26 -0.58
CA GLY A 14 -17.02 7.75 0.79
C GLY A 14 -15.69 7.11 1.19
N VAL A 15 -14.62 7.34 0.42
CA VAL A 15 -13.28 6.81 0.71
C VAL A 15 -12.56 7.78 1.65
N HIS A 16 -12.71 7.52 2.95
CA HIS A 16 -12.03 8.27 4.00
C HIS A 16 -10.70 7.63 4.42
N GLU A 17 -10.63 6.30 4.33
CA GLU A 17 -9.48 5.48 4.67
C GLU A 17 -9.06 4.65 3.45
N LEU A 18 -7.78 4.69 3.14
CA LEU A 18 -7.16 3.97 2.06
C LEU A 18 -6.53 2.68 2.60
N LEU A 19 -6.80 1.58 1.90
CA LEU A 19 -6.26 0.26 2.19
C LEU A 19 -6.39 -0.12 3.69
N PRO A 20 -7.61 -0.13 4.26
CA PRO A 20 -7.82 -0.57 5.64
C PRO A 20 -7.57 -2.07 5.77
N ARG A 21 -6.99 -2.50 6.89
CA ARG A 21 -6.87 -3.92 7.20
C ARG A 21 -8.24 -4.52 7.50
N ARG A 22 -8.62 -5.54 6.75
CA ARG A 22 -9.87 -6.29 6.94
C ARG A 22 -9.59 -7.79 6.89
N LYS A 23 -10.55 -8.60 7.35
CA LYS A 23 -10.45 -10.05 7.23
C LYS A 23 -10.18 -10.48 5.78
N ALA A 24 -10.89 -9.87 4.82
CA ALA A 24 -10.71 -10.15 3.39
C ALA A 24 -9.29 -9.83 2.86
N THR A 25 -8.63 -8.76 3.36
CA THR A 25 -7.26 -8.43 2.93
C THR A 25 -6.24 -9.40 3.54
N ALA A 26 -6.50 -9.88 4.75
CA ALA A 26 -5.69 -10.93 5.37
C ALA A 26 -5.84 -12.28 4.65
N GLU A 27 -7.08 -12.69 4.37
CA GLU A 27 -7.38 -13.92 3.61
C GLU A 27 -6.80 -13.85 2.18
N PHE A 28 -6.80 -12.66 1.56
CA PHE A 28 -6.13 -12.43 0.27
C PHE A 28 -4.62 -12.65 0.38
N ALA A 29 -3.96 -12.07 1.39
CA ALA A 29 -2.52 -12.23 1.56
C ALA A 29 -2.13 -13.70 1.81
N GLU A 30 -2.86 -14.41 2.67
CA GLU A 30 -2.67 -15.85 2.91
C GLU A 30 -2.85 -16.66 1.63
N LYS A 31 -3.89 -16.37 0.84
CA LYS A 31 -4.19 -17.12 -0.37
C LYS A 31 -3.19 -16.89 -1.50
N TYR A 32 -2.65 -15.67 -1.63
CA TYR A 32 -1.91 -15.26 -2.82
C TYR A 32 -0.42 -15.00 -2.60
N CYS A 33 0.02 -14.80 -1.36
CA CYS A 33 1.40 -14.48 -1.02
C CYS A 33 2.14 -15.61 -0.27
N THR A 34 1.48 -16.73 0.01
CA THR A 34 2.10 -17.91 0.66
C THR A 34 3.24 -18.47 -0.16
N GLU A 35 4.26 -19.00 0.51
CA GLU A 35 5.43 -19.57 -0.16
C GLU A 35 5.09 -20.78 -1.03
N GLY A 36 5.67 -20.82 -2.24
CA GLY A 36 5.54 -21.95 -3.16
C GLY A 36 4.30 -21.94 -4.07
N ILE A 37 3.39 -20.97 -3.92
CA ILE A 37 2.26 -20.80 -4.85
C ILE A 37 2.65 -19.92 -6.04
N LYS A 38 2.04 -20.17 -7.21
CA LYS A 38 2.36 -19.43 -8.46
C LYS A 38 2.16 -17.92 -8.34
N SER A 39 1.20 -17.47 -7.53
CA SER A 39 0.90 -16.04 -7.36
C SER A 39 1.87 -15.32 -6.42
N GLN A 40 2.75 -16.02 -5.71
CA GLN A 40 3.69 -15.41 -4.76
C GLN A 40 4.57 -14.35 -5.44
N ASN A 41 4.99 -14.61 -6.68
CA ASN A 41 5.80 -13.67 -7.46
C ASN A 41 5.10 -12.32 -7.65
N MET A 42 3.77 -12.30 -7.77
CA MET A 42 3.02 -11.04 -7.86
C MET A 42 3.06 -10.26 -6.54
N CYS A 43 2.99 -10.95 -5.40
CA CYS A 43 3.14 -10.30 -4.09
C CYS A 43 4.55 -9.76 -3.89
N LEU A 44 5.57 -10.51 -4.31
CA LEU A 44 6.97 -10.07 -4.26
C LEU A 44 7.21 -8.85 -5.15
N THR A 45 6.69 -8.85 -6.39
CA THR A 45 6.77 -7.68 -7.28
C THR A 45 6.08 -6.47 -6.66
N ALA A 46 4.86 -6.63 -6.12
CA ALA A 46 4.13 -5.54 -5.48
C ALA A 46 4.87 -4.98 -4.25
N TYR A 47 5.46 -5.86 -3.43
CA TYR A 47 6.29 -5.47 -2.30
C TYR A 47 7.55 -4.71 -2.76
N ASN A 48 8.29 -5.25 -3.73
CA ASN A 48 9.52 -4.65 -4.24
C ASN A 48 9.28 -3.30 -4.93
N LEU A 49 8.12 -3.08 -5.55
CA LEU A 49 7.76 -1.77 -6.13
C LEU A 49 7.63 -0.66 -5.08
N ILE A 50 7.29 -1.02 -3.84
CA ILE A 50 7.08 -0.06 -2.75
C ILE A 50 8.35 0.08 -1.89
N TYR A 51 9.01 -1.03 -1.59
CA TYR A 51 10.13 -1.08 -0.62
C TYR A 51 11.51 -1.27 -1.25
N GLY A 52 11.59 -1.49 -2.55
CA GLY A 52 12.82 -1.84 -3.25
C GLY A 52 13.11 -3.35 -3.24
N GLU A 53 13.96 -3.78 -4.17
CA GLU A 53 14.38 -5.17 -4.30
C GLU A 53 15.47 -5.51 -3.26
N ASN A 54 15.19 -6.51 -2.42
CA ASN A 54 16.17 -7.08 -1.50
C ASN A 54 15.82 -8.54 -1.16
N GLU A 55 15.89 -9.42 -2.15
CA GLU A 55 15.47 -10.81 -1.98
C GLU A 55 16.30 -11.61 -0.97
N SER A 56 17.58 -11.28 -0.79
CA SER A 56 18.47 -12.01 0.12
C SER A 56 18.08 -11.85 1.59
N GLU A 57 17.49 -10.73 1.95
CA GLU A 57 17.07 -10.42 3.33
C GLU A 57 15.56 -10.64 3.56
N LEU A 58 14.80 -10.95 2.51
CA LEU A 58 13.35 -11.10 2.61
C LEU A 58 12.97 -12.53 2.99
N ASN A 59 12.38 -12.70 4.18
CA ASN A 59 11.78 -13.97 4.57
C ASN A 59 10.47 -14.21 3.80
N LYS A 60 10.55 -15.03 2.74
CA LYS A 60 9.44 -15.38 1.85
C LYS A 60 8.31 -16.12 2.56
N THR A 61 8.60 -16.91 3.60
CA THR A 61 7.60 -17.59 4.42
C THR A 61 6.77 -16.62 5.26
N ALA A 62 7.37 -15.50 5.69
CA ALA A 62 6.69 -14.47 6.48
C ALA A 62 5.89 -13.46 5.62
N LEU A 63 6.05 -13.49 4.29
CA LEU A 63 5.43 -12.55 3.36
C LEU A 63 3.91 -12.40 3.50
N PRO A 64 3.11 -13.48 3.69
CA PRO A 64 1.66 -13.35 3.89
C PRO A 64 1.31 -12.50 5.11
N SER A 65 2.00 -12.76 6.22
CA SER A 65 1.81 -12.02 7.46
C SER A 65 2.16 -10.54 7.29
N PHE A 66 3.30 -10.24 6.65
CA PHE A 66 3.68 -8.86 6.35
C PHE A 66 2.67 -8.16 5.44
N VAL A 67 2.31 -8.75 4.29
CA VAL A 67 1.36 -8.16 3.34
C VAL A 67 -0.02 -7.94 3.98
N SER A 68 -0.46 -8.85 4.86
CA SER A 68 -1.74 -8.70 5.57
C SER A 68 -1.80 -7.52 6.55
N HIS A 69 -0.64 -6.99 6.97
CA HIS A 69 -0.51 -5.85 7.90
C HIS A 69 0.08 -4.60 7.25
N LEU A 70 0.71 -4.74 6.09
CA LEU A 70 1.35 -3.66 5.33
C LEU A 70 0.38 -2.49 5.09
N PHE A 71 -0.87 -2.85 4.83
CA PHE A 71 -1.96 -1.95 4.56
C PHE A 71 -2.86 -1.82 5.80
N SER A 72 -2.30 -1.27 6.88
CA SER A 72 -3.04 -1.02 8.13
C SER A 72 -3.83 0.29 8.12
N GLY A 73 -4.20 0.77 6.93
CA GLY A 73 -4.97 2.01 6.75
C GLY A 73 -4.10 3.27 6.69
N ALA A 74 -4.51 4.20 5.82
CA ALA A 74 -4.00 5.58 5.81
C ALA A 74 -5.13 6.54 5.44
N SER A 75 -5.07 7.78 5.93
CA SER A 75 -6.06 8.79 5.52
C SER A 75 -5.84 9.23 4.08
N ARG A 76 -6.91 9.61 3.36
CA ARG A 76 -6.76 10.23 2.02
C ARG A 76 -5.89 11.50 2.03
N LYS A 77 -5.82 12.20 3.17
CA LYS A 77 -4.98 13.39 3.35
C LYS A 77 -3.50 13.02 3.39
N THR A 78 -3.16 11.87 3.98
CA THR A 78 -1.79 11.34 4.01
C THR A 78 -1.25 11.10 2.60
N LEU A 79 -2.04 10.44 1.74
CA LEU A 79 -1.63 10.20 0.36
C LEU A 79 -1.50 11.52 -0.42
N ALA A 80 -2.40 12.47 -0.19
CA ALA A 80 -2.32 13.77 -0.82
C ALA A 80 -1.09 14.57 -0.39
N HIS A 81 -0.70 14.47 0.89
CA HIS A 81 0.50 15.10 1.41
C HIS A 81 1.77 14.48 0.79
N TYR A 82 1.84 13.15 0.69
CA TYR A 82 2.91 12.47 -0.06
C TYR A 82 2.99 12.95 -1.52
N GLY A 83 1.83 13.17 -2.16
CA GLY A 83 1.77 13.74 -3.51
C GLY A 83 2.25 15.19 -3.60
N GLN A 84 2.10 16.00 -2.53
CA GLN A 84 2.66 17.35 -2.46
C GLN A 84 4.18 17.28 -2.38
N ILE A 85 4.72 16.43 -1.51
CA ILE A 85 6.16 16.22 -1.33
C ILE A 85 6.79 15.77 -2.65
N ALA A 86 6.23 14.75 -3.32
CA ALA A 86 6.76 14.23 -4.58
C ALA A 86 6.78 15.27 -5.73
N ARG A 87 5.95 16.32 -5.66
CA ARG A 87 5.88 17.37 -6.69
C ARG A 87 6.69 18.62 -6.36
N SER A 88 6.79 18.97 -5.08
CA SER A 88 7.48 20.19 -4.62
C SER A 88 8.93 19.92 -4.25
N GLY A 89 9.26 18.69 -3.81
CA GLY A 89 10.54 18.38 -3.18
C GLY A 89 10.67 18.93 -1.75
N GLU A 90 9.60 19.53 -1.22
CA GLU A 90 9.61 20.22 0.08
C GLU A 90 8.84 19.43 1.13
N TRP A 91 9.38 19.44 2.35
CA TRP A 91 8.74 18.87 3.54
C TRP A 91 8.00 19.98 4.29
N GLY A 92 6.76 20.26 3.89
CA GLY A 92 5.94 21.30 4.52
C GLY A 92 4.44 21.09 4.29
N THR A 93 3.62 21.59 5.21
CA THR A 93 2.17 21.72 5.00
C THR A 93 1.89 23.02 4.26
N LEU A 94 1.51 22.93 2.98
CA LEU A 94 0.84 24.02 2.26
C LEU A 94 -0.61 24.14 2.74
#